data_AF-A0A0R3UKQ8-F1
#
_entry.id   AF-A0A0R3UKQ8-F1
#
_cell.length_a   1.000
_cell.length_b   1.000
_cell.length_c   1.000
_cell.angle_alpha   90.00
_cell.angle_beta   90.00
_cell.angle_gamma   90.00
#
_symmetry.space_group_name_H-M   'P 1'
#
loop_
_entity.id
_entity.type
_entity.pdbx_description
1 polymer ?
#
loop_
_entity_poly.entity_id
_entity_poly.type
_entity_poly.pdbx_seq_one_letter_code
_entity_poly.pdbx_strand_id
1 'polypeptide(L)' 'MGIYVKSITPDSAASRADVLVGDRILAINGTDLTALTFKESCDLLKESLHRVTLTIQRGLVENPDDLLFT' A
#
# COMPACT_ATOMS: atom_id res chain seq x y z
N MET A 1 -12.44 -3.41 -6.31
CA MET A 1 -11.41 -4.21 -5.62
C MET A 1 -10.22 -3.29 -5.39
N GLY A 2 -9.67 -3.21 -4.18
CA GLY A 2 -8.61 -2.26 -3.81
C GLY A 2 -7.32 -2.95 -3.39
N ILE A 3 -6.24 -2.19 -3.31
CA ILE A 3 -4.94 -2.68 -2.83
C ILE A 3 -4.74 -2.22 -1.40
N TYR A 4 -4.45 -3.16 -0.51
CA TYR A 4 -4.30 -2.92 0.92
C TYR A 4 -2.96 -3.45 1.41
N VAL A 5 -2.39 -2.74 2.37
CA VAL A 5 -1.16 -3.16 3.04
C VAL A 5 -1.50 -4.30 4.00
N LYS A 6 -0.99 -5.50 3.72
CA LYS A 6 -1.17 -6.69 4.57
C LYS A 6 -0.06 -6.83 5.61
N SER A 7 1.15 -6.40 5.27
CA SER A 7 2.31 -6.48 6.16
C SER A 7 3.33 -5.42 5.78
N ILE A 8 4.14 -5.02 6.75
CA ILE A 8 5.26 -4.09 6.59
C ILE A 8 6.51 -4.75 7.13
N THR A 9 7.55 -4.78 6.31
CA THR A 9 8.87 -5.25 6.75
C THR A 9 9.48 -4.20 7.69
N PRO A 10 10.00 -4.60 8.87
CA PRO A 10 10.75 -3.70 9.76
C PRO A 10 11.91 -3.03 9.03
N ASP A 11 12.20 -1.77 9.36
CA ASP A 11 13.27 -0.97 8.73
C ASP A 11 13.17 -0.82 7.20
N SER A 12 12.01 -1.10 6.61
CA SER A 12 11.75 -0.82 5.20
C SER A 12 11.49 0.67 4.94
N ALA A 13 11.54 1.07 3.67
CA ALA A 13 11.13 2.41 3.27
C ALA A 13 9.68 2.72 3.67
N ALA A 14 8.79 1.72 3.59
CA ALA A 14 7.39 1.86 4.00
C ALA A 14 7.25 2.03 5.51
N SER A 15 8.02 1.28 6.32
CA SER A 15 8.04 1.44 7.77
C SER A 15 8.52 2.83 8.20
N ARG A 16 9.59 3.35 7.58
CA ARG A 16 10.08 4.72 7.85
C ARG A 16 9.14 5.82 7.36
N ALA A 17 8.26 5.51 6.43
CA ALA A 17 7.26 6.43 5.89
C ALA A 17 5.92 6.37 6.66
N ASP A 18 5.88 5.68 7.81
CA ASP A 18 4.67 5.52 8.63
C ASP A 18 3.53 4.82 7.88
N VAL A 19 3.84 3.95 6.91
CA VAL A 19 2.81 3.13 6.27
C VAL A 19 2.40 2.02 7.22
N LEU A 20 1.09 1.88 7.44
CA LEU A 20 0.53 0.92 8.39
C LEU A 20 -0.20 -0.21 7.68
N VAL A 21 -0.27 -1.36 8.36
CA VAL A 21 -1.13 -2.45 7.93
C VAL A 21 -2.58 -1.99 7.96
N GLY A 22 -3.35 -2.31 6.92
CA GLY A 22 -4.72 -1.83 6.71
C GLY A 22 -4.80 -0.54 5.89
N ASP A 23 -3.69 0.17 5.65
CA ASP A 23 -3.69 1.31 4.73
C ASP A 23 -4.06 0.87 3.32
N ARG A 24 -4.89 1.66 2.65
CA ARG A 24 -5.30 1.42 1.26
C ARG A 24 -4.44 2.26 0.33
N ILE A 25 -3.84 1.63 -0.68
CA ILE A 25 -3.05 2.34 -1.70
C ILE A 25 -4.00 2.80 -2.80
N LEU A 26 -4.00 4.11 -3.06
CA LEU A 26 -4.83 4.76 -4.08
C LEU A 26 -4.04 5.10 -5.34
N ALA A 27 -2.78 5.51 -5.21
CA ALA A 27 -1.94 5.86 -6.35
C ALA A 27 -0.46 5.51 -6.14
N ILE A 28 0.25 5.20 -7.22
CA ILE A 28 1.72 5.00 -7.25
C ILE A 28 2.32 6.01 -8.22
N ASN A 29 3.26 6.82 -7.76
CA ASN A 29 3.94 7.87 -8.53
C ASN A 29 2.98 8.84 -9.25
N GLY A 30 1.80 9.09 -8.67
CA GLY A 30 0.75 9.92 -9.26
C GLY A 30 -0.20 9.18 -10.21
N THR A 31 0.05 7.91 -10.51
CA THR A 31 -0.86 7.07 -11.29
C THR A 31 -1.91 6.44 -10.37
N ASP A 32 -3.17 6.76 -10.61
CA ASP A 32 -4.32 6.22 -9.87
C ASP A 32 -4.46 4.70 -10.13
N LEU A 33 -4.61 3.92 -9.05
CA LEU A 33 -4.75 2.47 -9.10
C LEU A 33 -6.22 2.01 -9.11
N THR A 34 -7.19 2.92 -8.93
CA THR A 34 -8.62 2.56 -8.83
C THR A 34 -9.17 1.91 -10.11
N ALA A 35 -8.61 2.27 -11.27
CA ALA A 35 -8.94 1.68 -12.57
C ALA A 35 -7.99 0.56 -13.00
N LEU A 36 -6.94 0.27 -12.22
CA LEU A 36 -5.91 -0.70 -12.56
C LEU A 36 -6.17 -2.06 -11.92
N THR A 37 -5.69 -3.09 -12.60
CA THR A 37 -5.63 -4.42 -12.02
C THR A 37 -4.53 -4.51 -10.97
N PHE A 38 -4.62 -5.53 -10.11
CA PHE A 38 -3.56 -5.84 -9.13
C PHE A 38 -2.20 -6.05 -9.81
N LYS A 39 -2.20 -6.70 -10.98
CA LYS A 39 -0.97 -6.97 -11.73
C LYS A 39 -0.32 -5.67 -12.22
N GLU A 40 -1.08 -4.80 -12.87
CA GLU A 40 -0.57 -3.50 -13.36
C GLU A 40 -0.03 -2.65 -12.21
N SER A 41 -0.71 -2.67 -11.07
CA SER A 41 -0.25 -1.95 -9.88
C SER A 41 1.07 -2.52 -9.33
N CYS A 42 1.22 -3.84 -9.33
CA CYS A 42 2.49 -4.51 -8.99
C CYS A 42 3.60 -4.15 -9.97
N ASP A 43 3.30 -4.03 -11.26
CA ASP A 43 4.29 -3.68 -12.28
C ASP A 43 4.74 -2.22 -12.08
N LEU A 44 3.84 -1.27 -11.80
CA LEU A 44 4.19 0.11 -11.43
C LEU A 44 5.07 0.20 -10.17
N LEU A 45 4.81 -0.64 -9.15
CA LEU A 45 5.67 -0.73 -7.98
C LEU A 45 7.07 -1.22 -8.34
N LYS A 46 7.19 -2.23 -9.21
CA LYS A 46 8.48 -2.82 -9.61
C LYS A 46 9.30 -1.92 -10.52
N GLU A 47 8.64 -1.13 -11.38
CA GLU A 47 9.31 -0.13 -12.22
C GLU A 47 9.93 1.02 -11.41
N SER A 48 9.47 1.21 -10.17
CA SER A 48 10.00 2.21 -9.25
C SER A 48 11.35 1.75 -8.66
N LEU A 49 12.45 2.12 -9.31
CA LEU A 49 13.80 1.67 -8.93
C LEU A 49 14.31 2.26 -7.60
N HIS A 50 14.34 3.59 -7.47
CA HIS A 50 15.04 4.27 -6.37
C HIS A 50 14.11 4.96 -5.37
N ARG A 51 12.92 5.36 -5.82
CA ARG A 51 11.92 6.04 -5.01
C ARG A 51 10.53 5.72 -5.55
N VAL A 52 9.60 5.47 -4.63
CA VAL A 52 8.18 5.34 -4.94
C VAL A 52 7.41 6.36 -4.11
N THR A 53 6.44 7.02 -4.72
CA THR A 53 5.50 7.91 -4.02
C THR A 53 4.15 7.24 -3.96
N LEU A 54 3.64 6.97 -2.76
CA LEU A 54 2.35 6.33 -2.58
C LEU A 54 1.34 7.35 -2.08
N THR A 55 0.18 7.41 -2.72
CA THR A 55 -1.00 8.05 -2.13
C THR A 55 -1.77 6.98 -1.40
N ILE A 56 -1.88 7.13 -0.08
CA ILE A 56 -2.57 6.17 0.79
C ILE A 56 -3.79 6.81 1.43
N GLN A 57 -4.82 6.01 1.61
CA GLN A 57 -5.93 6.31 2.50
C GLN A 57 -5.69 5.54 3.80
N ARG A 58 -5.58 6.27 4.91
CA ARG A 58 -5.37 5.67 6.22
C ARG A 58 -6.54 4.76 6.58
N GLY A 59 -6.24 3.48 6.81
CA GLY A 59 -7.23 2.55 7.34
C GLY A 59 -7.50 2.88 8.80
N LEU A 60 -8.76 2.86 9.23
CA LEU A 60 -9.15 2.99 10.65
C LEU A 60 -8.84 1.73 11.48
N VAL A 61 -7.84 0.96 11.06
CA VAL A 61 -7.48 -0.30 11.74
C VAL A 61 -6.60 0.05 12.92
N GLU A 62 -7.24 0.42 14.02
CA GLU A 62 -6.59 0.71 15.30
C GLU A 62 -6.03 -0.55 15.96
N ASN A 63 -6.53 -1.74 15.57
CA ASN A 63 -6.14 -3.03 16.14
C ASN A 63 -5.74 -4.05 15.04
N PRO A 64 -4.51 -4.59 15.06
CA PRO A 64 -4.06 -5.57 14.06
C PRO A 64 -4.85 -6.90 14.08
N ASP A 65 -5.57 -7.21 15.17
CA ASP A 65 -6.44 -8.38 15.29
C ASP A 65 -7.74 -8.29 14.49
N ASP A 66 -8.16 -7.09 14.08
CA ASP A 66 -9.39 -6.88 13.26
C ASP A 66 -9.24 -7.43 11.83
N LEU A 67 -8.01 -7.70 11.38
CA LEU A 67 -7.69 -8.21 10.04
C LEU A 67 -7.73 -9.74 9.93
N LEU A 68 -8.01 -10.46 11.02
CA LEU A 68 -7.99 -11.94 11.06
C LEU A 68 -9.32 -12.61 10.72
N PHE A 69 -10.39 -11.88 10.40
CA PHE A 69 -11.74 -12.45 10.22
C PHE A 69 -12.47 -12.07 8.91
N THR A 70 -11.76 -11.85 7.81
CA THR A 70 -12.36 -11.73 6.45
C THR A 70 -11.68 -12.66 5.46
#